data_AF-A0A5E4N4S5-F1
#
_entry.id   AF-A0A5E4N4S5-F1
#
_cell.length_a   1.000
_cell.length_b   1.000
_cell.length_c   1.000
_cell.angle_alpha   90.00
_cell.angle_beta   90.00
_cell.angle_gamma   90.00
#
_symmetry.space_group_name_H-M   'P 1'
#
loop_
_entity.id
_entity.type
_entity.pdbx_description
1 polymer ?
#
loop_
_entity_poly.entity_id
_entity_poly.type
_entity_poly.pdbx_seq_one_letter_code
_entity_poly.pdbx_strand_id
1 'polypeptide(L)'
;MIKETSNENRLQIGNDPAKYALLGAAAQLGGIVRATISLTVVFIEATGNLQFLLPLMVTLFTAKWTGDFFTDGIYEMQIKLSGVPLLASEPPSLTSDITTEDFMSDTVCVLPQILMVGKLVDTLNTTKHNGFPVVASKVCFCRTKTQEHKCYGLLKGFILRSQLNVILKHNLYLTPLHDENYCTKLDLIRKSTYTCHDSRLFQRLNIEEDERTIVIDLRPYMDPAPYIVRLVSTIIQ
;
A
#
# COMPACT_ATOMS: atom_id res chain seq x y z
N MET A 1 20.34 39.50 61.82
CA MET A 1 19.83 38.12 61.74
C MET A 1 18.89 37.94 60.54
N ILE A 2 19.23 38.51 59.37
CA ILE A 2 18.43 38.41 58.14
C ILE A 2 19.43 38.47 56.98
N LYS A 3 20.11 37.35 56.67
CA LYS A 3 20.91 37.24 55.42
C LYS A 3 21.23 35.81 54.96
N GLU A 4 20.58 34.79 55.51
CA GLU A 4 20.82 33.39 55.08
C GLU A 4 19.63 32.68 54.41
N THR A 5 18.41 33.20 54.49
CA THR A 5 17.22 32.51 53.95
C THR A 5 16.95 32.75 52.45
N SER A 6 17.80 33.50 51.73
CA SER A 6 17.59 33.80 50.31
C SER A 6 18.31 32.85 49.35
N ASN A 7 19.24 32.01 49.83
CA ASN A 7 20.04 31.14 48.96
C ASN A 7 19.50 29.70 48.85
N GLU A 8 18.72 29.23 49.84
CA GLU A 8 18.11 27.88 49.79
C GLU A 8 16.96 27.77 48.77
N ASN A 9 16.24 28.86 48.51
CA ASN A 9 15.14 28.87 47.52
C ASN A 9 15.62 28.90 46.06
N ARG A 10 16.90 29.18 45.81
CA ARG A 10 17.49 29.12 44.45
C ARG A 10 17.93 27.71 44.04
N LEU A 11 18.16 26.82 45.00
CA LEU A 11 18.51 25.42 44.76
C LEU A 11 17.27 24.52 44.58
N GLN A 12 16.09 24.97 44.99
CA GLN A 12 14.81 24.26 44.78
C GLN A 12 14.25 24.41 43.35
N ILE A 13 14.81 25.31 42.54
CA ILE A 13 14.38 25.53 41.14
C ILE A 13 14.62 24.29 40.25
N GLY A 14 15.49 23.36 40.69
CA GLY A 14 15.89 22.17 39.94
C GLY A 14 15.31 20.82 40.40
N ASN A 15 14.47 20.77 41.45
CA ASN A 15 14.14 19.52 42.13
C ASN A 15 12.64 19.21 42.26
N ASP A 16 11.83 19.59 41.27
CA ASP A 16 10.42 19.21 41.22
C ASP A 16 10.28 17.76 40.74
N PRO A 17 9.93 16.79 41.61
CA PRO A 17 9.82 15.38 41.22
C PRO A 17 8.78 15.16 40.12
N ALA A 18 7.76 16.03 40.03
CA ALA A 18 6.73 15.97 39.00
C ALA A 18 7.29 16.16 37.58
N LYS A 19 8.29 17.04 37.40
CA LYS A 19 8.92 17.28 36.09
C LYS A 19 9.71 16.04 35.64
N TYR A 20 10.43 15.42 36.56
CA TYR A 20 11.17 14.18 36.29
C TYR A 20 10.23 12.99 36.08
N ALA A 21 9.11 12.92 36.81
CA ALA A 21 8.09 11.89 36.63
C ALA A 21 7.45 11.98 35.23
N LEU A 22 7.15 13.20 34.75
CA LEU A 22 6.66 13.42 33.39
C LEU A 22 7.66 12.96 32.33
N LEU A 23 8.94 13.35 32.47
CA LEU A 23 10.00 12.95 31.54
C LEU A 23 10.24 11.43 31.57
N GLY A 24 10.17 10.80 32.74
CA GLY A 24 10.28 9.34 32.87
C GLY A 24 9.11 8.60 32.23
N ALA A 25 7.88 9.08 32.42
CA ALA A 25 6.70 8.53 31.76
C ALA A 25 6.78 8.69 30.23
N ALA A 26 7.24 9.84 29.76
CA ALA A 26 7.48 10.09 28.34
C ALA A 26 8.56 9.16 27.78
N ALA A 27 9.69 9.01 28.48
CA ALA A 27 10.78 8.12 28.07
C ALA A 27 10.32 6.65 27.98
N GLN A 28 9.53 6.18 28.95
CA GLN A 28 8.97 4.83 28.93
C GLN A 28 8.05 4.62 27.72
N LEU A 29 7.13 5.55 27.48
CA LEU A 29 6.20 5.46 26.34
C LEU A 29 6.93 5.58 25.00
N GLY A 30 7.89 6.49 24.88
CA GLY A 30 8.73 6.66 23.69
C GLY A 30 9.59 5.44 23.40
N GLY A 31 10.12 4.79 24.45
CA GLY A 31 10.90 3.56 24.34
C GLY A 31 10.09 2.36 23.87
N ILE A 32 8.84 2.21 24.33
CA ILE A 32 7.96 1.10 23.92
C ILE A 32 7.40 1.31 22.51
N VAL A 33 6.90 2.53 22.22
CA VAL A 33 6.13 2.82 21.00
C VAL A 33 7.01 3.27 19.83
N ARG A 34 8.20 3.85 20.09
CA ARG A 34 9.09 4.47 19.09
C ARG A 34 8.53 5.69 18.35
N ALA A 35 7.50 6.34 18.90
CA ALA A 35 6.96 7.60 18.38
C ALA A 35 7.64 8.81 19.04
N THR A 36 8.20 9.71 18.24
CA THR A 36 8.91 10.91 18.74
C THR A 36 8.10 12.19 18.53
N ILE A 37 7.84 12.57 17.28
CA ILE A 37 7.25 13.88 16.95
C ILE A 37 5.79 13.98 17.43
N SER A 38 4.95 13.01 17.07
CA SER A 38 3.53 13.01 17.46
C SER A 38 3.34 12.92 18.97
N LEU A 39 4.11 12.05 19.62
CA LEU A 39 4.05 11.85 21.07
C LEU A 39 4.50 13.11 21.84
N THR A 40 5.54 13.80 21.36
CA THR A 40 5.98 15.08 21.95
C THR A 40 4.87 16.11 21.91
N VAL A 41 4.18 16.25 20.78
CA VAL A 41 3.06 17.20 20.62
C VAL A 41 1.92 16.87 21.58
N VAL A 42 1.57 15.59 21.74
CA VAL A 42 0.54 15.16 22.70
C VAL A 42 0.91 15.55 24.14
N PHE A 43 2.16 15.35 24.55
CA PHE A 43 2.60 15.74 25.90
C PHE A 43 2.60 17.25 26.12
N ILE A 44 2.99 18.02 25.11
CA ILE A 44 2.97 19.49 25.18
C ILE A 44 1.53 20.01 25.28
N GLU A 45 0.62 19.47 24.48
CA GLU A 45 -0.79 19.85 24.52
C GLU A 45 -1.43 19.48 25.87
N ALA A 46 -1.14 18.28 26.37
CA ALA A 46 -1.65 17.81 27.67
C ALA A 46 -1.10 18.61 28.86
N THR A 47 0.13 19.12 28.77
CA THR A 47 0.74 19.95 29.82
C THR A 47 0.45 21.44 29.67
N GLY A 48 0.04 21.88 28.49
CA GLY A 48 -0.23 23.28 28.17
C GLY A 48 1.00 24.19 28.25
N ASN A 49 2.22 23.63 28.20
CA ASN A 49 3.45 24.42 28.36
C ASN A 49 4.53 24.03 27.33
N LEU A 50 4.72 24.94 26.37
CA LEU A 50 5.71 24.80 25.29
C LEU A 50 7.17 24.79 25.76
N GLN A 51 7.47 25.26 26.98
CA GLN A 51 8.83 25.23 27.51
C GLN A 51 9.36 23.80 27.73
N PHE A 52 8.45 22.81 27.86
CA PHE A 52 8.83 21.40 27.96
C PHE A 52 9.17 20.74 26.62
N LEU A 53 9.04 21.45 25.49
CA LEU A 53 9.31 20.91 24.16
C LEU A 53 10.73 20.37 24.02
N LEU A 54 11.74 21.20 24.32
CA LEU A 54 13.14 20.82 24.18
C LEU A 54 13.52 19.61 25.07
N PRO A 55 13.23 19.61 26.40
CA PRO A 55 13.57 18.46 27.22
C PRO A 55 12.80 17.19 26.82
N LEU A 56 11.51 17.28 26.45
CA LEU A 56 10.74 16.12 25.99
C LEU A 56 11.33 15.53 24.71
N MET A 57 11.67 16.35 23.73
CA MET A 57 12.31 15.89 22.49
C MET A 57 13.59 15.12 22.78
N VAL A 58 14.50 15.69 23.58
CA VAL A 58 15.78 15.03 23.91
C VAL A 58 15.54 13.69 24.62
N THR A 59 14.61 13.63 25.57
CA THR A 59 14.28 12.37 26.26
C THR A 59 13.67 11.33 25.33
N LEU A 60 12.78 11.72 24.42
CA LEU A 60 12.14 10.80 23.47
C LEU A 60 13.12 10.33 22.39
N PHE A 61 14.00 11.20 21.89
CA PHE A 61 15.05 10.81 20.94
C PHE A 61 16.05 9.83 21.56
N THR A 62 16.50 10.09 22.79
CA THR A 62 17.42 9.17 23.49
C THR A 62 16.76 7.84 23.82
N ALA A 63 15.49 7.83 24.26
CA ALA A 63 14.74 6.60 24.49
C ALA A 63 14.49 5.80 23.20
N LYS A 64 14.13 6.49 22.10
CA LYS A 64 13.98 5.86 20.78
C LYS A 64 15.30 5.24 20.34
N TRP A 65 16.39 6.01 20.33
CA TRP A 65 17.68 5.56 19.82
C TRP A 65 18.25 4.39 20.62
N THR A 66 18.21 4.47 21.95
CA THR A 66 18.71 3.40 22.81
C THR A 66 17.94 2.11 22.61
N GLY A 67 16.63 2.16 22.44
CA GLY A 67 15.92 0.91 22.24
C GLY A 67 15.85 0.45 20.77
N ASP A 68 15.96 1.32 19.76
CA ASP A 68 16.13 0.90 18.35
C ASP A 68 17.39 0.02 18.20
N PHE A 69 18.38 0.20 19.08
CA PHE A 69 19.56 -0.67 19.17
C PHE A 69 19.24 -2.09 19.69
N PHE A 70 18.19 -2.26 20.51
CA PHE A 70 17.85 -3.56 21.12
C PHE A 70 16.67 -4.26 20.43
N THR A 71 15.59 -3.54 20.12
CA THR A 71 14.33 -4.13 19.67
C THR A 71 13.44 -3.11 18.96
N ASP A 72 12.68 -3.60 17.98
CA ASP A 72 11.62 -2.87 17.29
C ASP A 72 10.53 -2.36 18.25
N GLY A 73 9.74 -1.37 17.80
CA GLY A 73 8.60 -0.90 18.57
C GLY A 73 7.49 -1.94 18.69
N ILE A 74 6.68 -1.83 19.76
CA ILE A 74 5.60 -2.81 20.02
C ILE A 74 4.62 -2.97 18.85
N TYR A 75 4.30 -1.88 18.15
CA TYR A 75 3.39 -1.92 17.02
C TYR A 75 3.97 -2.63 15.80
N GLU A 76 5.25 -2.41 15.52
CA GLU A 76 5.92 -3.09 14.42
C GLU A 76 6.03 -4.60 14.69
N MET A 77 6.37 -4.98 15.92
CA MET A 77 6.38 -6.38 16.35
C MET A 77 5.01 -7.03 16.19
N GLN A 78 3.94 -6.36 16.63
CA GLN A 78 2.59 -6.90 16.52
C GLN A 78 2.14 -7.09 15.06
N ILE A 79 2.52 -6.18 14.17
CA ILE A 79 2.22 -6.28 12.74
C ILE A 79 2.98 -7.45 12.12
N LYS A 80 4.27 -7.61 12.44
CA LYS A 80 5.09 -8.75 12.03
C LYS A 80 4.49 -10.08 12.50
N LEU A 81 4.02 -10.15 13.75
CA LEU A 81 3.36 -11.33 14.32
C LEU A 81 2.00 -11.62 13.68
N SER A 82 1.29 -10.59 13.25
CA SER A 82 -0.01 -10.73 12.57
C SER A 82 0.13 -11.22 11.12
N GLY A 83 1.36 -11.28 10.58
CA GLY A 83 1.65 -11.71 9.21
C GLY A 83 1.11 -10.76 8.14
N VAL A 84 0.82 -9.51 8.51
CA VAL A 84 0.32 -8.50 7.57
C VAL A 84 1.51 -7.90 6.81
N PRO A 85 1.51 -7.89 5.48
CA PRO A 85 2.59 -7.30 4.69
C PRO A 85 2.53 -5.77 4.78
N LEU A 86 3.34 -5.17 5.66
CA LEU A 86 3.51 -3.73 5.77
C LEU A 86 4.77 -3.29 5.01
N LEU A 87 4.65 -2.28 4.15
CA LEU A 87 5.79 -1.66 3.50
C LEU A 87 6.40 -0.61 4.42
N ALA A 88 7.72 -0.67 4.62
CA ALA A 88 8.48 0.36 5.31
C ALA A 88 8.59 1.65 4.47
N SER A 89 8.85 2.78 5.12
CA SER A 89 8.99 4.08 4.43
C SER A 89 10.22 4.14 3.52
N GLU A 90 11.26 3.37 3.85
CA GLU A 90 12.49 3.29 3.08
C GLU A 90 12.82 1.81 2.85
N PRO A 91 13.42 1.48 1.68
CA PRO A 91 13.87 0.14 1.41
C PRO A 91 15.08 -0.22 2.30
N PRO A 92 15.34 -1.51 2.58
CA PRO A 92 16.49 -1.93 3.36
C PRO A 92 17.83 -1.46 2.76
N SER A 93 18.81 -1.15 3.61
CA SER A 93 20.09 -0.52 3.26
C SER A 93 21.01 -1.30 2.30
N LEU A 94 20.66 -2.54 1.92
CA LEU A 94 21.40 -3.39 0.99
C LEU A 94 20.61 -3.71 -0.30
N THR A 95 19.62 -2.91 -0.65
CA THR A 95 18.76 -3.16 -1.83
C THR A 95 19.12 -2.31 -3.06
N SER A 96 20.24 -1.58 -3.01
CA SER A 96 20.68 -0.70 -4.11
C SER A 96 20.94 -1.44 -5.42
N ASP A 97 21.46 -2.66 -5.30
CA ASP A 97 21.95 -3.45 -6.45
C ASP A 97 20.86 -4.39 -7.00
N ILE A 98 19.71 -4.45 -6.34
CA ILE A 98 18.57 -5.29 -6.75
C ILE A 98 17.80 -4.56 -7.83
N THR A 99 17.63 -5.21 -8.97
CA THR A 99 16.88 -4.67 -10.09
C THR A 99 15.41 -5.06 -10.02
N THR A 100 14.57 -4.35 -10.76
CA THR A 100 13.12 -4.66 -10.85
C THR A 100 12.90 -6.07 -11.42
N GLU A 101 13.80 -6.54 -12.29
CA GLU A 101 13.82 -7.90 -12.83
C GLU A 101 13.89 -8.98 -11.75
N ASP A 102 14.70 -8.78 -10.71
CA ASP A 102 14.92 -9.77 -9.66
C ASP A 102 13.74 -9.91 -8.69
N PHE A 103 12.93 -8.86 -8.55
CA PHE A 103 11.81 -8.81 -7.60
C PHE A 103 10.44 -9.02 -8.26
N MET A 104 10.30 -8.75 -9.57
CA MET A 104 9.04 -8.92 -10.27
C MET A 104 8.61 -10.39 -10.36
N SER A 105 7.30 -10.66 -10.45
CA SER A 105 6.80 -12.00 -10.72
C SER A 105 6.95 -12.35 -12.21
N ASP A 106 7.69 -13.42 -12.52
CA ASP A 106 7.96 -13.84 -13.90
C ASP A 106 6.71 -14.25 -14.68
N THR A 107 5.78 -14.94 -14.01
CA THR A 107 4.58 -15.49 -14.66
C THR A 107 3.39 -14.57 -14.47
N VAL A 108 3.11 -13.76 -15.48
CA VAL A 108 1.95 -12.84 -15.47
C VAL A 108 0.78 -13.42 -16.26
N CYS A 109 -0.42 -13.37 -15.68
CA CYS A 109 -1.66 -13.68 -16.38
C CYS A 109 -2.16 -12.43 -17.11
N VAL A 110 -2.07 -12.42 -18.43
CA VAL A 110 -2.43 -11.27 -19.27
C VAL A 110 -3.77 -11.48 -19.97
N LEU A 111 -4.52 -10.40 -20.19
CA LEU A 111 -5.78 -10.43 -20.95
C LEU A 111 -5.60 -9.68 -22.28
N PRO A 112 -6.14 -10.18 -23.40
CA PRO A 112 -6.20 -9.40 -24.62
C PRO A 112 -7.29 -8.33 -24.51
N GLN A 113 -7.17 -7.24 -25.28
CA GLN A 113 -8.18 -6.17 -25.34
C GLN A 113 -9.59 -6.68 -25.69
N ILE A 114 -9.67 -7.68 -26.56
CA ILE A 114 -10.90 -8.30 -27.02
C ILE A 114 -10.79 -9.79 -26.72
N LEU A 115 -11.73 -10.33 -25.95
CA LEU A 115 -11.61 -11.68 -25.41
C LEU A 115 -13.00 -12.31 -25.22
N MET A 116 -13.09 -13.65 -25.31
CA MET A 116 -14.35 -14.38 -25.09
C MET A 116 -14.69 -14.48 -23.60
N VAL A 117 -15.96 -14.27 -23.23
CA VAL A 117 -16.46 -14.38 -21.85
C VAL A 117 -16.02 -15.69 -21.21
N GLY A 118 -16.11 -16.82 -21.92
CA GLY A 118 -15.67 -18.12 -21.40
C GLY A 118 -14.21 -18.12 -20.94
N LYS A 119 -13.30 -17.61 -21.78
CA LYS A 119 -11.87 -17.48 -21.42
C LYS A 119 -11.65 -16.54 -20.24
N LEU A 120 -12.45 -15.48 -20.11
CA LEU A 120 -12.39 -14.59 -18.95
C LEU A 120 -12.74 -15.34 -17.67
N VAL A 121 -13.89 -16.01 -17.67
CA VAL A 121 -14.41 -16.76 -16.52
C VAL A 121 -13.44 -17.86 -16.12
N ASP A 122 -12.89 -18.58 -17.09
CA ASP A 122 -11.87 -19.60 -16.84
C ASP A 122 -10.64 -18.98 -16.18
N THR A 123 -10.12 -17.87 -16.71
CA THR A 123 -8.98 -17.15 -16.12
C THR A 123 -9.28 -16.67 -14.70
N LEU A 124 -10.48 -16.14 -14.45
CA LEU A 124 -10.92 -15.69 -13.13
C LEU A 124 -11.13 -16.86 -12.15
N ASN A 125 -11.51 -18.05 -12.61
CA ASN A 125 -11.68 -19.23 -11.78
C ASN A 125 -10.35 -19.95 -11.50
N THR A 126 -9.39 -19.90 -12.43
CA THR A 126 -8.05 -20.48 -12.28
C THR A 126 -7.15 -19.61 -11.41
N THR A 127 -7.24 -18.29 -11.54
CA THR A 127 -6.31 -17.35 -10.89
C THR A 127 -6.94 -16.66 -9.67
N LYS A 128 -6.10 -16.40 -8.66
CA LYS A 128 -6.46 -15.61 -7.46
C LYS A 128 -6.01 -14.14 -7.56
N HIS A 129 -5.51 -13.71 -8.71
CA HIS A 129 -5.04 -12.35 -8.91
C HIS A 129 -6.22 -11.37 -8.96
N ASN A 130 -6.00 -10.18 -8.39
CA ASN A 130 -7.01 -9.11 -8.33
C ASN A 130 -6.86 -8.06 -9.44
N GLY A 131 -5.83 -8.18 -10.27
CA GLY A 131 -5.58 -7.26 -11.38
C GLY A 131 -4.88 -7.96 -12.52
N PHE A 132 -5.20 -7.54 -13.74
CA PHE A 132 -4.76 -8.15 -14.97
C PHE A 132 -4.29 -7.06 -15.95
N PRO A 133 -3.06 -7.14 -16.47
CA PRO A 133 -2.62 -6.26 -17.54
C PRO A 133 -3.32 -6.65 -18.86
N VAL A 134 -3.77 -5.63 -19.58
CA VAL A 134 -4.39 -5.76 -20.90
C VAL A 134 -3.35 -5.50 -21.97
N VAL A 135 -3.11 -6.49 -22.83
CA VAL A 135 -2.09 -6.44 -23.88
C VAL A 135 -2.71 -6.41 -25.27
N ALA A 136 -2.06 -5.70 -26.20
CA ALA A 136 -2.33 -5.88 -27.61
C ALA A 136 -1.72 -7.20 -28.07
N SER A 137 -2.54 -8.06 -28.66
CA SER A 137 -2.09 -9.32 -29.25
C SER A 137 -1.18 -9.04 -30.45
N LYS A 138 0.11 -8.90 -30.18
CA LYS A 138 1.22 -9.05 -31.11
C LYS A 138 2.31 -9.78 -30.33
N VAL A 139 2.55 -11.03 -30.71
CA VAL A 139 3.68 -11.82 -30.20
C VAL A 139 4.95 -11.05 -30.56
N CYS A 140 5.57 -10.41 -29.58
CA CYS A 140 6.88 -9.80 -29.78
C CYS A 140 7.87 -10.65 -29.00
N PHE A 141 8.87 -11.21 -29.67
CA PHE A 141 10.00 -11.86 -29.00
C PHE A 141 10.99 -10.75 -28.61
N CYS A 142 11.05 -10.34 -27.33
CA CYS A 142 12.17 -9.53 -26.88
C CYS A 142 13.33 -10.48 -26.56
N ARG A 143 14.34 -10.48 -27.44
CA ARG A 143 15.56 -11.26 -27.27
C ARG A 143 16.55 -10.43 -26.46
N THR A 144 16.60 -10.59 -25.15
CA THR A 144 17.72 -10.09 -24.33
C THR A 144 18.83 -11.15 -24.33
N LYS A 145 20.09 -10.71 -24.27
CA LYS A 145 21.27 -11.49 -24.67
C LYS A 145 21.63 -12.67 -23.74
N THR A 146 20.87 -12.96 -22.68
CA THR A 146 21.29 -13.92 -21.65
C THR A 146 20.17 -14.78 -21.02
N GLN A 147 18.88 -14.48 -21.21
CA GLN A 147 17.74 -15.29 -20.74
C GLN A 147 16.54 -15.08 -21.68
N GLU A 148 15.76 -16.12 -21.98
CA GLU A 148 14.52 -16.00 -22.76
C GLU A 148 13.38 -15.48 -21.86
N HIS A 149 13.17 -14.17 -21.81
CA HIS A 149 11.99 -13.64 -21.09
C HIS A 149 10.74 -13.84 -21.92
N LYS A 150 9.72 -14.46 -21.30
CA LYS A 150 8.40 -14.63 -21.91
C LYS A 150 7.77 -13.27 -22.15
N CYS A 151 7.61 -12.91 -23.42
CA CYS A 151 7.07 -11.62 -23.80
C CYS A 151 5.58 -11.72 -24.08
N TYR A 152 4.80 -10.91 -23.38
CA TYR A 152 3.33 -10.96 -23.41
C TYR A 152 2.69 -9.98 -24.41
N GLY A 153 3.51 -9.20 -25.13
CA GLY A 153 3.06 -8.19 -26.09
C GLY A 153 3.10 -6.77 -25.53
N LEU A 154 2.50 -5.83 -26.26
CA LEU A 154 2.48 -4.41 -25.89
C LEU A 154 1.39 -4.15 -24.85
N LEU A 155 1.76 -3.64 -23.68
CA LEU A 155 0.80 -3.20 -22.66
C LEU A 155 -0.06 -2.05 -23.21
N LYS A 156 -1.38 -2.19 -23.07
CA LYS A 156 -2.37 -1.19 -23.48
C LYS A 156 -3.17 -0.64 -22.32
N GLY A 157 -3.27 -1.39 -21.23
CA GLY A 157 -3.93 -0.92 -20.03
C GLY A 157 -3.89 -1.93 -18.90
N PHE A 158 -4.62 -1.64 -17.84
CA PHE A 158 -4.73 -2.49 -16.66
C PHE A 158 -6.19 -2.55 -16.20
N ILE A 159 -6.65 -3.72 -15.75
CA ILE A 159 -8.02 -3.91 -15.30
C ILE A 159 -8.08 -4.74 -14.01
N LEU A 160 -8.98 -4.37 -13.10
CA LEU A 160 -9.16 -5.04 -11.82
C LEU A 160 -10.19 -6.18 -11.92
N ARG A 161 -10.03 -7.20 -11.08
CA ARG A 161 -10.98 -8.31 -10.93
C ARG A 161 -12.37 -7.83 -10.52
N SER A 162 -12.44 -6.84 -9.63
CA SER A 162 -13.71 -6.23 -9.21
C SER A 162 -14.46 -5.59 -10.39
N GLN A 163 -13.75 -4.87 -11.26
CA GLN A 163 -14.31 -4.28 -12.47
C GLN A 163 -14.83 -5.36 -13.42
N LEU A 164 -14.05 -6.43 -13.64
CA LEU A 164 -14.46 -7.57 -14.47
C LEU A 164 -15.72 -8.26 -13.92
N ASN A 165 -15.80 -8.47 -12.60
CA ASN A 165 -16.98 -9.06 -11.98
C ASN A 165 -18.23 -8.19 -12.15
N VAL A 166 -18.09 -6.85 -12.07
CA VAL A 166 -19.19 -5.92 -12.33
C VAL A 166 -19.62 -5.97 -13.79
N ILE A 167 -18.66 -6.00 -14.73
CA ILE A 167 -18.93 -6.11 -16.18
C ILE A 167 -19.72 -7.40 -16.47
N LEU A 168 -19.31 -8.52 -15.87
CA LEU A 168 -20.00 -9.81 -16.01
C LEU A 168 -21.38 -9.80 -15.34
N LYS A 169 -21.53 -9.22 -14.15
CA LYS A 169 -22.82 -9.14 -13.45
C LYS A 169 -23.87 -8.32 -14.20
N HIS A 170 -23.43 -7.33 -14.98
CA HIS A 170 -24.31 -6.44 -15.74
C HIS A 170 -24.32 -6.75 -17.24
N ASN A 171 -23.73 -7.88 -17.68
CA ASN A 171 -23.69 -8.31 -19.09
C ASN A 171 -23.19 -7.22 -20.05
N LEU A 172 -22.17 -6.45 -19.65
CA LEU A 172 -21.62 -5.30 -20.40
C LEU A 172 -20.60 -5.75 -21.47
N TYR A 173 -21.02 -6.61 -22.40
CA TYR A 173 -20.11 -7.30 -23.31
C TYR A 173 -19.62 -6.44 -24.48
N LEU A 174 -20.52 -5.76 -25.18
CA LEU A 174 -20.22 -4.97 -26.37
C LEU A 174 -20.73 -3.54 -26.16
N THR A 175 -19.93 -2.70 -25.51
CA THR A 175 -20.21 -1.26 -25.49
C THR A 175 -19.43 -0.59 -26.62
N PRO A 176 -20.09 -0.13 -27.70
CA PRO A 176 -19.40 0.65 -28.72
C PRO A 176 -18.86 1.95 -28.07
N LEU A 177 -17.68 2.38 -28.49
CA LEU A 177 -16.97 3.57 -27.98
C LEU A 177 -17.73 4.90 -28.20
N HIS A 178 -18.95 4.87 -28.75
CA HIS A 178 -19.83 6.01 -29.07
C HIS A 178 -21.27 5.78 -28.59
N ASP A 179 -21.48 5.00 -27.52
CA ASP A 179 -22.78 4.88 -26.88
C ASP A 179 -23.02 6.11 -25.97
N GLU A 180 -24.11 6.86 -26.18
CA GLU A 180 -24.54 7.99 -25.34
C GLU A 180 -24.64 7.61 -23.85
N ASN A 181 -24.80 6.31 -23.56
CA ASN A 181 -24.93 5.76 -22.22
C ASN A 181 -23.58 5.35 -21.58
N TYR A 182 -22.45 5.67 -22.20
CA TYR A 182 -21.11 5.29 -21.72
C TYR A 182 -20.82 5.84 -20.32
N CYS A 183 -21.08 7.13 -20.09
CA CYS A 183 -20.87 7.78 -18.79
C CYS A 183 -21.73 7.13 -17.69
N THR A 184 -22.99 6.82 -17.99
CA THR A 184 -23.92 6.17 -17.06
C THR A 184 -23.47 4.75 -16.69
N LYS A 185 -22.93 3.98 -17.66
CA LYS A 185 -22.35 2.65 -17.44
C LYS A 185 -21.08 2.73 -16.58
N LEU A 186 -20.22 3.72 -16.82
CA LEU A 186 -19.04 3.96 -15.99
C LEU A 186 -19.40 4.37 -14.56
N ASP A 187 -20.44 5.21 -14.39
CA ASP A 187 -20.93 5.60 -13.07
C ASP A 187 -21.53 4.41 -12.31
N LEU A 188 -22.19 3.50 -13.02
CA LEU A 188 -22.67 2.24 -12.45
C LEU A 188 -21.50 1.35 -12.00
N ILE A 189 -20.42 1.26 -12.78
CA ILE A 189 -19.20 0.55 -12.39
C ILE A 189 -18.55 1.21 -11.16
N ARG A 190 -18.38 2.52 -11.17
CA ARG A 190 -17.82 3.26 -10.03
C ARG A 190 -18.66 3.02 -8.78
N LYS A 191 -19.97 3.26 -8.83
CA LYS A 191 -20.88 3.11 -7.69
C LYS A 191 -20.95 1.69 -7.13
N SER A 192 -20.89 0.67 -8.00
CA SER A 192 -20.90 -0.74 -7.58
C SER A 192 -19.55 -1.26 -7.09
N THR A 193 -18.43 -0.64 -7.51
CA THR A 193 -17.09 -1.04 -7.04
C THR A 193 -16.82 -0.52 -5.62
N TYR A 194 -17.34 0.66 -5.24
CA TYR A 194 -17.16 1.23 -3.90
C TYR A 194 -17.94 0.50 -2.80
N THR A 195 -19.00 -0.24 -3.13
CA THR A 195 -19.87 -0.91 -2.14
C THR A 195 -19.48 -2.37 -1.87
N CYS A 196 -18.24 -2.80 -2.18
CA CYS A 196 -17.84 -4.21 -2.06
C CYS A 196 -17.67 -4.66 -0.59
N HIS A 197 -18.79 -4.82 0.10
CA HIS A 197 -18.94 -5.59 1.33
C HIS A 197 -19.23 -7.08 1.05
N ASP A 198 -19.29 -7.50 -0.22
CA ASP A 198 -19.67 -8.87 -0.56
C ASP A 198 -18.43 -9.79 -0.56
N SER A 199 -18.32 -10.57 0.50
CA SER A 199 -17.29 -11.60 0.76
C SER A 199 -17.32 -12.79 -0.24
N ARG A 200 -18.12 -12.71 -1.31
CA ARG A 200 -18.23 -13.71 -2.39
C ARG A 200 -17.16 -13.57 -3.49
N LEU A 201 -16.04 -12.89 -3.21
CA LEU A 201 -14.90 -12.64 -4.11
C LEU A 201 -14.34 -13.88 -4.85
N PHE A 202 -14.69 -15.09 -4.39
CA PHE A 202 -14.24 -16.37 -4.94
C PHE A 202 -15.37 -17.34 -5.31
N GLN A 203 -16.63 -16.91 -5.31
CA GLN A 203 -17.68 -17.80 -5.81
C GLN A 203 -17.40 -18.04 -7.30
N ARG A 204 -17.28 -19.31 -7.70
CA ARG A 204 -17.12 -19.68 -9.11
C ARG A 204 -18.29 -19.08 -9.87
N LEU A 205 -17.99 -18.19 -10.80
CA LEU A 205 -18.99 -17.58 -11.66
C LEU A 205 -19.54 -18.69 -12.56
N ASN A 206 -20.78 -19.09 -12.32
CA ASN A 206 -21.47 -20.06 -13.16
C ASN A 206 -22.29 -19.28 -14.19
N ILE A 207 -21.67 -19.02 -15.33
CA ILE A 207 -22.27 -18.35 -16.48
C ILE A 207 -22.86 -19.42 -17.41
N GLU A 208 -24.02 -19.14 -18.02
CA GLU A 208 -24.65 -20.01 -19.01
C GLU A 208 -23.73 -20.27 -20.21
N GLU A 209 -23.79 -21.47 -20.78
CA GLU A 209 -22.88 -21.87 -21.88
C GLU A 209 -23.05 -20.97 -23.12
N ASP A 210 -24.24 -20.41 -23.35
CA ASP A 210 -24.50 -19.49 -24.46
C ASP A 210 -23.74 -18.16 -24.29
N GLU A 211 -23.72 -17.61 -23.07
CA GLU A 211 -23.02 -16.36 -22.76
C GLU A 211 -21.49 -16.49 -22.86
N ARG A 212 -20.94 -17.71 -22.67
CA ARG A 212 -19.49 -17.94 -22.77
C ARG A 212 -18.93 -17.69 -24.16
N THR A 213 -19.75 -17.82 -25.19
CA THR A 213 -19.35 -17.62 -26.60
C THR A 213 -19.27 -16.13 -26.99
N ILE A 214 -19.83 -15.25 -26.16
CA ILE A 214 -19.87 -13.80 -26.42
C ILE A 214 -18.47 -13.21 -26.28
N VAL A 215 -18.18 -12.20 -27.10
CA VAL A 215 -16.93 -11.44 -27.06
C VAL A 215 -17.13 -10.17 -26.23
N ILE A 216 -16.16 -9.89 -25.34
CA ILE A 216 -16.09 -8.68 -24.54
C ILE A 216 -14.99 -7.76 -25.07
N ASP A 217 -15.27 -6.46 -25.13
CA ASP A 217 -14.27 -5.42 -25.34
C ASP A 217 -13.89 -4.71 -24.03
N LEU A 218 -12.63 -4.84 -23.61
CA LEU A 218 -12.11 -4.26 -22.37
C LEU A 218 -11.59 -2.83 -22.53
N ARG A 219 -11.36 -2.36 -23.76
CA ARG A 219 -10.82 -1.01 -24.04
C ARG A 219 -11.55 0.13 -23.33
N PRO A 220 -12.90 0.17 -23.31
CA PRO A 220 -13.64 1.21 -22.57
C PRO A 220 -13.45 1.17 -21.04
N TYR A 221 -13.09 0.03 -20.47
CA TYR A 221 -13.14 -0.18 -19.02
C TYR A 221 -11.77 -0.22 -18.34
N MET A 222 -10.73 -0.52 -19.11
CA MET A 222 -9.36 -0.59 -18.59
C MET A 222 -8.80 0.81 -18.29
N ASP A 223 -7.88 0.88 -17.34
CA ASP A 223 -7.00 2.04 -17.18
C ASP A 223 -6.01 2.07 -18.35
N PRO A 224 -6.05 3.08 -19.24
CA PRO A 224 -5.16 3.15 -20.40
C PRO A 224 -3.71 3.54 -20.05
N ALA A 225 -3.45 4.04 -18.84
CA ALA A 225 -2.15 4.58 -18.46
C ALA A 225 -1.67 4.02 -17.10
N PRO A 226 -1.43 2.70 -16.99
CA PRO A 226 -0.87 2.12 -15.78
C PRO A 226 0.55 2.63 -15.53
N TYR A 227 0.97 2.66 -14.27
CA TYR A 227 2.36 2.95 -13.91
C TYR A 227 3.28 1.82 -14.39
N ILE A 228 4.35 2.20 -15.10
CA ILE A 228 5.30 1.26 -15.70
C ILE A 228 6.70 1.63 -15.21
N VAL A 229 7.44 0.62 -14.81
CA VAL A 229 8.83 0.71 -14.36
C VAL A 229 9.68 -0.12 -15.34
N ARG A 230 10.93 0.29 -15.56
CA ARG A 230 11.84 -0.44 -16.46
C ARG A 230 12.38 -1.68 -15.76
N LEU A 231 12.67 -2.73 -16.52
CA LEU A 231 13.23 -3.97 -15.94
C LEU A 231 14.56 -3.70 -15.18
N VAL A 232 15.37 -2.79 -15.73
CA VAL A 232 16.71 -2.46 -15.23
C VAL A 232 16.73 -1.37 -14.15
N SER A 233 15.60 -0.82 -13.72
CA SER A 233 15.61 0.17 -12.64
C SER A 233 15.84 -0.49 -11.28
N THR A 234 16.55 0.22 -10.43
CA THR A 234 16.85 -0.13 -9.05
C THR A 234 15.70 0.25 -8.12
N ILE A 235 15.60 -0.42 -6.97
CA ILE A 235 14.52 -0.22 -5.98
C ILE A 235 14.52 1.20 -5.36
N ILE A 236 15.67 1.88 -5.33
CA ILE A 236 15.87 3.15 -4.60
C ILE A 236 15.61 4.40 -5.49
N GLN A 237 14.99 4.24 -6.66
CA GLN A 237 14.86 5.34 -7.62
C GLN A 237 13.73 6.32 -7.34
#